data_AF-A0A9D2FQ37-F1
#
_entry.id   AF-A0A9D2FQ37-F1
#
_cell.length_a   1.000
_cell.length_b   1.000
_cell.length_c   1.000
_cell.angle_alpha   90.00
_cell.angle_beta   90.00
_cell.angle_gamma   90.00
#
_symmetry.space_group_name_H-M   'P 1'
#
loop_
_entity.id
_entity.type
_entity.pdbx_description
1 polymer ?
#
loop_
_entity_poly.entity_id
_entity_poly.type
_entity_poly.pdbx_seq_one_letter_code
_entity_poly.pdbx_strand_id
1 'polypeptide(L)'
;MEKASQRIRYYENPQGPVIGVCGGKVLEQDGLYFRDINGDGKMADYKDWRKPAQERAQALARELSPQEKIGLLFLSSWKTGMEQEDKAFVDPTGLLDEKPVEKGSSIFAPVSTVGTTETIRDWKARNFILRSNPKPDELADWINQMNSLAEEGEHFIPVMVVSNSRNENGEVVFGMNDASGVFASWPGTMGIAAAVKGDGLHLIDDFADCIRREWDAVGMKKGYMYMADCATDPRWQRTYGTFGEDGQLITEIFRRLIPGIQGSQQGLTPEGVAVTVKHFPGGSARENGFDPHYRQGQWNVYQTENSLETYHIPPFKAAIEKNASSIMPYYAKPSREKSGSQYDLKGEPIQWIPVGFAFNKFFIDTMLREQMGFQGYINSDSGIVQNMAWGVEELEVCERVALAVNTGVDIISGSYD
;
A
#
# COMPACT_ATOMS: atom_id res chain seq x y z
N MET A 1 -15.32 -24.55 13.65
CA MET A 1 -14.54 -23.90 14.73
C MET A 1 -15.12 -22.51 14.95
N GLU A 2 -15.07 -21.94 16.15
CA GLU A 2 -15.52 -20.55 16.37
C GLU A 2 -14.62 -19.56 15.63
N LYS A 3 -15.20 -18.47 15.11
CA LYS A 3 -14.45 -17.41 14.41
C LYS A 3 -13.57 -16.65 15.42
N ALA A 4 -12.48 -16.03 14.94
CA ALA A 4 -11.64 -15.14 15.76
C ALA A 4 -12.45 -14.08 16.53
N SER A 5 -13.45 -13.47 15.88
CA SER A 5 -14.34 -12.47 16.49
C SER A 5 -15.16 -12.99 17.68
N GLN A 6 -15.36 -14.30 17.79
CA GLN A 6 -16.12 -14.93 18.89
C GLN A 6 -15.23 -15.37 20.06
N ARG A 7 -13.90 -15.46 19.84
CA ARG A 7 -12.93 -15.94 20.84
C ARG A 7 -11.95 -14.88 21.33
N ILE A 8 -12.00 -13.68 20.77
CA ILE A 8 -11.15 -12.56 21.18
C ILE A 8 -11.47 -12.13 22.62
N ARG A 9 -10.42 -11.85 23.39
CA ARG A 9 -10.49 -11.34 24.76
C ARG A 9 -9.87 -9.96 24.81
N TYR A 10 -10.59 -9.01 25.39
CA TYR A 10 -10.16 -7.61 25.49
C TYR A 10 -9.67 -7.28 26.90
N TYR A 11 -8.63 -6.47 26.95
CA TYR A 11 -8.01 -5.95 28.16
C TYR A 11 -7.92 -4.43 28.03
N GLU A 12 -8.62 -3.74 28.92
CA GLU A 12 -8.77 -2.29 28.89
C GLU A 12 -7.61 -1.60 29.62
N ASN A 13 -6.98 -0.63 28.96
CA ASN A 13 -5.98 0.23 29.56
C ASN A 13 -6.56 1.61 29.83
N PRO A 14 -6.53 2.13 31.08
CA PRO A 14 -6.89 3.51 31.36
C PRO A 14 -6.03 4.47 30.52
N GLN A 15 -6.66 5.29 29.68
CA GLN A 15 -5.99 6.26 28.79
C GLN A 15 -4.96 5.61 27.83
N GLY A 16 -5.12 4.32 27.52
CA GLY A 16 -4.24 3.57 26.62
C GLY A 16 -5.03 2.76 25.59
N PRO A 17 -4.34 1.99 24.74
CA PRO A 17 -4.98 1.13 23.76
C PRO A 17 -5.66 -0.07 24.41
N VAL A 18 -6.77 -0.52 23.81
CA VAL A 18 -7.38 -1.81 24.13
C VAL A 18 -6.50 -2.93 23.56
N ILE A 19 -6.14 -3.90 24.39
CA ILE A 19 -5.39 -5.08 23.96
C ILE A 19 -6.36 -6.23 23.72
N GLY A 20 -6.47 -6.72 22.48
CA GLY A 20 -7.38 -7.82 22.11
C GLY A 20 -6.66 -9.08 21.64
N VAL A 21 -6.65 -10.18 22.40
CA VAL A 21 -5.96 -11.43 22.01
C VAL A 21 -6.95 -12.57 21.74
N CYS A 22 -6.72 -13.36 20.70
CA CYS A 22 -7.50 -14.58 20.42
C CYS A 22 -6.82 -15.81 21.04
N GLY A 23 -5.50 -15.93 20.88
CA GLY A 23 -4.69 -17.01 21.45
C GLY A 23 -3.43 -16.49 22.14
N GLY A 24 -3.01 -15.26 21.85
CA GLY A 24 -1.84 -14.64 22.43
C GLY A 24 -1.90 -14.48 23.95
N LYS A 25 -0.72 -14.37 24.57
CA LYS A 25 -0.55 -14.06 26.00
C LYS A 25 -0.53 -12.54 26.21
N VAL A 26 -0.85 -12.13 27.43
CA VAL A 26 -0.88 -10.72 27.86
C VAL A 26 0.02 -10.57 29.09
N LEU A 27 0.82 -9.51 29.11
CA LEU A 27 1.59 -9.07 30.26
C LEU A 27 0.79 -8.02 31.03
N GLU A 28 0.90 -8.03 32.35
CA GLU A 28 0.41 -6.98 33.21
C GLU A 28 1.61 -6.33 33.92
N GLN A 29 1.74 -5.01 33.76
CA GLN A 29 2.78 -4.23 34.43
C GLN A 29 2.22 -2.85 34.80
N ASP A 30 2.45 -2.41 36.04
CA ASP A 30 1.99 -1.10 36.54
C ASP A 30 0.47 -0.88 36.40
N GLY A 31 -0.33 -1.95 36.45
CA GLY A 31 -1.78 -1.91 36.26
C GLY A 31 -2.22 -1.70 34.79
N LEU A 32 -1.31 -1.87 33.84
CA LEU A 32 -1.55 -1.80 32.40
C LEU A 32 -1.29 -3.15 31.73
N TYR A 33 -2.01 -3.40 30.64
CA TYR A 33 -1.94 -4.60 29.82
C TYR A 33 -1.14 -4.37 28.55
N PHE A 34 -0.33 -5.36 28.18
CA PHE A 34 0.52 -5.36 26.98
C PHE A 34 0.42 -6.72 26.30
N ARG A 35 0.52 -6.77 24.96
CA ARG A 35 0.67 -8.07 24.28
C ARG A 35 2.02 -8.68 24.62
N ASP A 36 2.02 -9.93 25.04
CA ASP A 36 3.25 -10.71 25.16
C ASP A 36 3.65 -11.23 23.77
N ILE A 37 4.21 -10.34 22.95
CA ILE A 37 4.40 -10.53 21.50
C ILE A 37 5.15 -11.83 21.15
N ASN A 38 6.07 -12.29 21.99
CA ASN A 38 6.81 -13.55 21.80
C ASN A 38 6.51 -14.63 22.87
N GLY A 39 5.54 -14.37 23.75
CA GLY A 39 5.07 -15.36 24.74
C GLY A 39 6.03 -15.71 25.88
N ASP A 40 7.10 -14.94 26.10
CA ASP A 40 8.17 -15.21 27.07
C ASP A 40 7.90 -14.72 28.50
N GLY A 41 6.78 -14.02 28.72
CA GLY A 41 6.39 -13.49 30.02
C GLY A 41 7.21 -12.29 30.50
N LYS A 42 8.06 -11.70 29.64
CA LYS A 42 8.97 -10.60 30.00
C LYS A 42 8.65 -9.34 29.22
N MET A 43 8.74 -8.19 29.89
CA MET A 43 8.61 -6.91 29.24
C MET A 43 9.83 -6.62 28.35
N ALA A 44 9.58 -6.08 27.16
CA ALA A 44 10.61 -5.63 26.23
C ALA A 44 10.14 -4.35 25.52
N ASP A 45 11.09 -3.57 25.01
CA ASP A 45 10.81 -2.24 24.42
C ASP A 45 9.75 -2.30 23.30
N TYR A 46 9.77 -3.32 22.45
CA TYR A 46 8.80 -3.46 21.35
C TYR A 46 7.37 -3.81 21.82
N LYS A 47 7.24 -4.40 23.02
CA LYS A 47 5.95 -4.72 23.66
C LYS A 47 5.32 -3.51 24.35
N ASP A 48 6.13 -2.50 24.70
CA ASP A 48 5.68 -1.33 25.44
C ASP A 48 5.01 -0.30 24.54
N TRP A 49 3.67 -0.30 24.47
CA TRP A 49 2.92 0.67 23.68
C TRP A 49 3.06 2.12 24.16
N ARG A 50 3.61 2.35 25.36
CA ARG A 50 3.91 3.70 25.88
C ARG A 50 5.13 4.32 25.20
N LYS A 51 5.98 3.51 24.57
CA LYS A 51 7.17 3.97 23.83
C LYS A 51 6.79 4.46 22.42
N PRO A 52 7.56 5.40 21.85
CA PRO A 52 7.38 5.82 20.47
C PRO A 52 7.42 4.65 19.48
N ALA A 53 6.57 4.69 18.45
CA ALA A 53 6.46 3.62 17.46
C ALA A 53 7.81 3.29 16.79
N GLN A 54 8.64 4.32 16.52
CA GLN A 54 9.97 4.14 15.93
C GLN A 54 10.92 3.34 16.85
N GLU A 55 10.93 3.62 18.15
CA GLU A 55 11.75 2.88 19.12
C GLU A 55 11.30 1.41 19.19
N ARG A 56 9.98 1.19 19.23
CA ARG A 56 9.39 -0.16 19.26
C ARG A 56 9.73 -0.95 18.00
N ALA A 57 9.62 -0.32 16.82
CA ALA A 57 9.94 -0.95 15.54
C ALA A 57 11.43 -1.32 15.45
N GLN A 58 12.33 -0.42 15.89
CA GLN A 58 13.77 -0.70 15.94
C GLN A 58 14.11 -1.83 16.93
N ALA A 59 13.46 -1.86 18.09
CA ALA A 59 13.63 -2.93 19.06
C ALA A 59 13.15 -4.27 18.48
N LEU A 60 11.95 -4.32 17.88
CA LEU A 60 11.41 -5.53 17.27
C LEU A 60 12.32 -6.04 16.15
N ALA A 61 12.78 -5.16 15.26
CA ALA A 61 13.65 -5.53 14.14
C ALA A 61 14.97 -6.19 14.57
N ARG A 62 15.45 -5.95 15.81
CA ARG A 62 16.64 -6.63 16.35
C ARG A 62 16.34 -8.06 16.79
N GLU A 63 15.10 -8.34 17.19
CA GLU A 63 14.66 -9.66 17.65
C GLU A 63 14.23 -10.57 16.50
N LEU A 64 13.68 -10.00 15.41
CA LEU A 64 13.17 -10.79 14.30
C LEU A 64 14.27 -11.61 13.62
N SER A 65 13.94 -12.89 13.36
CA SER A 65 14.76 -13.77 12.55
C SER A 65 14.88 -13.26 11.10
N PRO A 66 15.89 -13.71 10.33
CA PRO A 66 15.95 -13.41 8.90
C PRO A 66 14.69 -13.81 8.13
N GLN A 67 14.08 -14.94 8.48
CA GLN A 67 12.86 -15.41 7.82
C GLN A 67 11.65 -14.52 8.12
N GLU A 68 11.47 -14.08 9.37
CA GLU A 68 10.42 -13.12 9.71
C GLU A 68 10.63 -11.80 8.98
N LYS A 69 11.86 -11.30 8.89
CA LYS A 69 12.18 -10.08 8.13
C LYS A 69 11.83 -10.22 6.65
N ILE A 70 12.19 -11.34 6.04
CA ILE A 70 11.87 -11.64 4.64
C ILE A 70 10.34 -11.70 4.44
N GLY A 71 9.60 -12.32 5.35
CA GLY A 71 8.13 -12.38 5.29
C GLY A 71 7.44 -11.01 5.33
N LEU A 72 8.12 -9.97 5.84
CA LEU A 72 7.61 -8.59 5.82
C LEU A 72 7.87 -7.84 4.50
N LEU A 73 8.83 -8.31 3.68
CA LEU A 73 9.23 -7.63 2.44
C LEU A 73 8.22 -7.81 1.32
N PHE A 74 7.46 -8.90 1.32
CA PHE A 74 6.62 -9.26 0.18
C PHE A 74 5.15 -9.01 0.45
N LEU A 75 4.44 -8.72 -0.63
CA LEU A 75 3.01 -8.53 -0.67
C LEU A 75 2.44 -9.15 -1.94
N SER A 76 1.38 -9.96 -1.83
CA SER A 76 0.75 -10.62 -2.97
C SER A 76 -0.78 -10.57 -2.90
N SER A 77 -1.43 -10.79 -4.04
CA SER A 77 -2.89 -10.88 -4.09
C SER A 77 -3.37 -12.15 -3.43
N TRP A 78 -4.38 -12.04 -2.58
CA TRP A 78 -4.85 -13.15 -1.77
C TRP A 78 -6.34 -13.38 -1.91
N LYS A 79 -6.72 -14.65 -1.93
CA LYS A 79 -8.11 -15.08 -1.99
C LYS A 79 -8.67 -15.28 -0.59
N THR A 80 -9.97 -15.14 -0.49
CA THR A 80 -10.72 -15.41 0.74
C THR A 80 -11.34 -16.80 0.66
N GLY A 81 -11.50 -17.50 1.79
CA GLY A 81 -12.20 -18.78 1.85
C GLY A 81 -13.70 -18.65 1.52
N MET A 82 -14.25 -17.44 1.65
CA MET A 82 -15.63 -17.13 1.29
C MET A 82 -15.89 -17.38 -0.19
N GLU A 83 -14.94 -17.00 -1.05
CA GLU A 83 -15.01 -17.13 -2.51
C GLU A 83 -14.55 -18.50 -3.01
N GLN A 84 -13.96 -19.33 -2.15
CA GLN A 84 -13.50 -20.66 -2.55
C GLN A 84 -14.71 -21.55 -2.88
N GLU A 85 -14.84 -21.97 -4.14
CA GLU A 85 -15.94 -22.82 -4.61
C GLU A 85 -15.86 -24.22 -3.97
N ASP A 86 -14.65 -24.77 -3.87
CA ASP A 86 -14.43 -26.07 -3.25
C ASP A 86 -14.16 -25.91 -1.75
N LYS A 87 -15.23 -26.03 -0.96
CA LYS A 87 -15.19 -25.91 0.51
C LYS A 87 -14.39 -27.02 1.21
N ALA A 88 -13.79 -27.96 0.48
CA ALA A 88 -12.74 -28.82 1.04
C ALA A 88 -11.42 -28.06 1.28
N PHE A 89 -11.20 -26.94 0.59
CA PHE A 89 -9.99 -26.12 0.67
C PHE A 89 -10.20 -24.82 1.44
N VAL A 90 -10.96 -24.86 2.53
CA VAL A 90 -11.07 -23.73 3.46
C VAL A 90 -10.73 -24.19 4.86
N ASP A 91 -10.31 -23.24 5.70
CA ASP A 91 -10.08 -23.54 7.12
C ASP A 91 -11.40 -23.91 7.83
N PRO A 92 -11.36 -24.45 9.07
CA PRO A 92 -12.55 -24.84 9.81
C PRO A 92 -13.57 -23.72 10.13
N THR A 93 -13.22 -22.44 9.89
CA THR A 93 -14.15 -21.31 9.96
C THR A 93 -14.77 -20.96 8.61
N GLY A 94 -14.20 -21.44 7.50
CA GLY A 94 -14.61 -21.15 6.13
C GLY A 94 -14.13 -19.79 5.62
N LEU A 95 -13.33 -19.05 6.39
CA LEU A 95 -12.90 -17.68 6.08
C LEU A 95 -11.59 -17.65 5.29
N LEU A 96 -10.70 -18.61 5.53
CA LEU A 96 -9.38 -18.63 4.92
C LEU A 96 -9.36 -19.59 3.73
N ASP A 97 -8.72 -19.16 2.64
CA ASP A 97 -8.50 -20.01 1.48
C ASP A 97 -7.26 -20.88 1.74
N GLU A 98 -7.44 -22.20 1.70
CA GLU A 98 -6.37 -23.18 1.92
C GLU A 98 -6.00 -23.91 0.63
N LYS A 99 -6.53 -23.47 -0.52
CA LYS A 99 -6.24 -24.07 -1.82
C LYS A 99 -4.88 -23.62 -2.34
N PRO A 100 -3.92 -24.53 -2.58
CA PRO A 100 -2.71 -24.18 -3.30
C PRO A 100 -3.04 -23.76 -4.74
N VAL A 101 -2.32 -22.77 -5.25
CA VAL A 101 -2.38 -22.37 -6.65
C VAL A 101 -1.05 -22.74 -7.27
N GLU A 102 -1.07 -23.72 -8.18
CA GLU A 102 0.08 -24.04 -9.02
C GLU A 102 -0.05 -23.30 -10.36
N LYS A 103 0.93 -22.45 -10.68
CA LYS A 103 1.01 -21.72 -11.96
C LYS A 103 -0.23 -20.88 -12.29
N GLY A 104 -0.73 -20.11 -11.32
CA GLY A 104 -1.73 -19.08 -11.60
C GLY A 104 -1.14 -18.02 -12.55
N SER A 105 -1.93 -17.50 -13.49
CA SER A 105 -1.52 -16.36 -14.32
C SER A 105 -2.31 -15.12 -13.95
N SER A 106 -1.61 -14.02 -13.71
CA SER A 106 -2.19 -12.68 -13.65
C SER A 106 -1.47 -11.78 -14.65
N ILE A 107 -2.05 -10.62 -14.96
CA ILE A 107 -1.37 -9.61 -15.79
C ILE A 107 -0.06 -9.13 -15.15
N PHE A 108 0.09 -9.26 -13.83
CA PHE A 108 1.25 -8.76 -13.08
C PHE A 108 2.39 -9.78 -12.97
N ALA A 109 2.06 -11.06 -12.77
CA ALA A 109 3.00 -12.14 -12.55
C ALA A 109 2.33 -13.53 -12.68
N PRO A 110 3.10 -14.59 -13.02
CA PRO A 110 2.74 -15.94 -12.58
C PRO A 110 2.78 -16.00 -11.05
N VAL A 111 1.85 -16.74 -10.46
CA VAL A 111 1.72 -16.82 -9.00
C VAL A 111 1.63 -18.29 -8.58
N SER A 112 2.56 -18.74 -7.77
CA SER A 112 2.45 -19.96 -6.98
C SER A 112 2.14 -19.60 -5.53
N THR A 113 1.05 -20.13 -4.99
CA THR A 113 0.70 -19.89 -3.58
C THR A 113 0.33 -21.18 -2.89
N VAL A 114 0.58 -21.20 -1.59
CA VAL A 114 0.06 -22.23 -0.68
C VAL A 114 -1.18 -21.69 0.03
N GLY A 115 -1.76 -22.50 0.92
CA GLY A 115 -2.89 -22.08 1.74
C GLY A 115 -2.55 -20.91 2.67
N THR A 116 -3.56 -20.14 3.05
CA THR A 116 -3.42 -18.97 3.93
C THR A 116 -2.71 -19.31 5.23
N THR A 117 -3.01 -20.47 5.82
CA THR A 117 -2.38 -20.92 7.07
C THR A 117 -0.88 -21.10 6.90
N GLU A 118 -0.44 -21.80 5.85
CA GLU A 118 0.98 -22.03 5.56
C GLU A 118 1.70 -20.72 5.23
N THR A 119 1.08 -19.84 4.44
CA THR A 119 1.67 -18.54 4.09
C THR A 119 1.91 -17.65 5.31
N ILE A 120 0.97 -17.59 6.27
CA ILE A 120 1.14 -16.78 7.49
C ILE A 120 2.14 -17.45 8.45
N ARG A 121 2.04 -18.76 8.66
CA ARG A 121 2.81 -19.46 9.71
C ARG A 121 4.22 -19.82 9.30
N ASP A 122 4.38 -20.32 8.08
CA ASP A 122 5.62 -20.92 7.62
C ASP A 122 6.41 -19.94 6.78
N TRP A 123 5.75 -19.21 5.87
CA TRP A 123 6.42 -18.18 5.07
C TRP A 123 6.57 -16.86 5.81
N LYS A 124 5.95 -16.74 7.00
CA LYS A 124 5.93 -15.53 7.84
C LYS A 124 5.38 -14.29 7.13
N ALA A 125 4.61 -14.48 6.05
CA ALA A 125 4.08 -13.39 5.27
C ALA A 125 3.06 -12.57 6.08
N ARG A 126 3.10 -11.24 5.93
CA ARG A 126 2.18 -10.34 6.65
C ARG A 126 1.39 -9.40 5.76
N ASN A 127 1.74 -9.21 4.50
CA ASN A 127 1.10 -8.19 3.66
C ASN A 127 0.31 -8.80 2.51
N PHE A 128 -0.99 -8.53 2.39
CA PHE A 128 -1.88 -9.19 1.42
C PHE A 128 -2.68 -8.16 0.63
N ILE A 129 -2.88 -8.36 -0.68
CA ILE A 129 -3.78 -7.54 -1.49
C ILE A 129 -5.16 -8.19 -1.55
N LEU A 130 -6.18 -7.50 -1.06
CA LEU A 130 -7.58 -7.84 -1.27
C LEU A 130 -8.04 -7.34 -2.63
N ARG A 131 -8.46 -8.26 -3.50
CA ARG A 131 -9.06 -7.99 -4.83
C ARG A 131 -10.52 -8.41 -4.94
N SER A 132 -11.13 -8.83 -3.83
CA SER A 132 -12.51 -9.27 -3.76
C SER A 132 -13.42 -8.30 -3.03
N ASN A 133 -14.72 -8.60 -3.03
CA ASN A 133 -15.80 -7.79 -2.46
C ASN A 133 -16.64 -8.52 -1.42
N PRO A 134 -16.01 -9.03 -0.34
CA PRO A 134 -16.77 -9.56 0.79
C PRO A 134 -17.64 -8.46 1.42
N LYS A 135 -18.71 -8.87 2.11
CA LYS A 135 -19.49 -7.92 2.91
C LYS A 135 -18.63 -7.37 4.05
N PRO A 136 -18.94 -6.17 4.59
CA PRO A 136 -18.12 -5.56 5.64
C PRO A 136 -17.89 -6.43 6.88
N ASP A 137 -18.91 -7.13 7.36
CA ASP A 137 -18.82 -8.03 8.51
C ASP A 137 -17.95 -9.25 8.21
N GLU A 138 -18.12 -9.83 7.02
CA GLU A 138 -17.32 -10.96 6.53
C GLU A 138 -15.85 -10.57 6.34
N LEU A 139 -15.58 -9.36 5.85
CA LEU A 139 -14.24 -8.80 5.70
C LEU A 139 -13.54 -8.61 7.05
N ALA A 140 -14.25 -8.04 8.03
CA ALA A 140 -13.73 -7.89 9.39
C ALA A 140 -13.42 -9.26 10.01
N ASP A 141 -14.32 -10.24 9.85
CA ASP A 141 -14.10 -11.61 10.32
C ASP A 141 -12.88 -12.26 9.65
N TRP A 142 -12.70 -12.09 8.33
CA TRP A 142 -11.54 -12.62 7.62
C TRP A 142 -10.22 -12.02 8.11
N ILE A 143 -10.14 -10.69 8.24
CA ILE A 143 -8.95 -10.00 8.75
C ILE A 143 -8.65 -10.40 10.20
N ASN A 144 -9.68 -10.53 11.04
CA ASN A 144 -9.53 -11.01 12.42
C ASN A 144 -9.01 -12.45 12.46
N GLN A 145 -9.50 -13.32 11.57
CA GLN A 145 -9.05 -14.70 11.47
C GLN A 145 -7.59 -14.79 11.03
N MET A 146 -7.16 -13.99 10.05
CA MET A 146 -5.75 -13.90 9.64
C MET A 146 -4.86 -13.36 10.77
N ASN A 147 -5.28 -12.31 11.47
CA ASN A 147 -4.55 -11.78 12.62
C ASN A 147 -4.44 -12.81 13.74
N SER A 148 -5.49 -13.58 14.00
CA SER A 148 -5.40 -14.63 14.99
C SER A 148 -4.44 -15.75 14.60
N LEU A 149 -4.30 -16.09 13.31
CA LEU A 149 -3.25 -17.01 12.89
C LEU A 149 -1.86 -16.42 13.12
N ALA A 150 -1.69 -15.12 12.85
CA ALA A 150 -0.43 -14.44 13.06
C ALA A 150 -0.03 -14.38 14.55
N GLU A 151 -0.99 -14.39 15.49
CA GLU A 151 -0.74 -14.49 16.94
C GLU A 151 -0.08 -15.81 17.36
N GLU A 152 -0.17 -16.86 16.55
CA GLU A 152 0.44 -18.16 16.83
C GLU A 152 1.91 -18.24 16.41
N GLY A 153 2.45 -17.17 15.80
CA GLY A 153 3.84 -17.08 15.39
C GLY A 153 4.82 -16.84 16.54
N GLU A 154 6.11 -16.87 16.22
CA GLU A 154 7.22 -16.60 17.16
C GLU A 154 7.15 -15.17 17.72
N HIS A 155 7.00 -14.18 16.82
CA HIS A 155 6.61 -12.83 17.17
C HIS A 155 5.26 -12.50 16.53
N PHE A 156 4.30 -12.09 17.35
CA PHE A 156 3.06 -11.54 16.84
C PHE A 156 3.31 -10.22 16.10
N ILE A 157 3.19 -10.28 14.78
CA ILE A 157 3.09 -9.13 13.88
C ILE A 157 1.75 -9.26 13.18
N PRO A 158 0.87 -8.24 13.24
CA PRO A 158 -0.44 -8.31 12.59
C PRO A 158 -0.30 -8.41 11.07
N VAL A 159 -1.33 -8.96 10.42
CA VAL A 159 -1.40 -8.91 8.96
C VAL A 159 -1.84 -7.51 8.51
N MET A 160 -1.36 -7.11 7.34
CA MET A 160 -1.67 -5.88 6.65
C MET A 160 -2.43 -6.24 5.37
N VAL A 161 -3.75 -6.13 5.41
CA VAL A 161 -4.58 -6.26 4.20
C VAL A 161 -4.67 -4.90 3.51
N VAL A 162 -4.27 -4.88 2.24
CA VAL A 162 -4.18 -3.69 1.39
C VAL A 162 -5.15 -3.82 0.23
N SER A 163 -5.69 -2.71 -0.23
CA SER A 163 -6.43 -2.68 -1.49
C SER A 163 -6.23 -1.37 -2.22
N ASN A 164 -6.63 -1.31 -3.49
CA ASN A 164 -6.87 -0.02 -4.15
C ASN A 164 -8.03 0.69 -3.46
N SER A 165 -8.24 1.96 -3.79
CA SER A 165 -9.37 2.73 -3.26
C SER A 165 -10.71 2.06 -3.57
N ARG A 166 -11.66 2.17 -2.63
CA ARG A 166 -12.94 1.44 -2.63
C ARG A 166 -14.15 2.34 -2.39
N ASN A 167 -13.94 3.64 -2.21
CA ASN A 167 -14.97 4.57 -1.75
C ASN A 167 -15.46 5.49 -2.86
N GLU A 168 -14.98 5.32 -4.07
CA GLU A 168 -15.26 6.16 -5.22
C GLU A 168 -15.27 5.34 -6.50
N ASN A 169 -16.09 5.77 -7.45
CA ASN A 169 -16.19 5.07 -8.73
C ASN A 169 -16.34 6.06 -9.89
N GLY A 170 -15.33 6.07 -10.78
CA GLY A 170 -15.30 6.91 -11.98
C GLY A 170 -15.82 6.21 -13.23
N GLU A 171 -16.11 4.91 -13.16
CA GLU A 171 -16.53 4.13 -14.32
C GLU A 171 -18.06 4.11 -14.45
N VAL A 172 -18.57 4.53 -15.61
CA VAL A 172 -19.92 4.18 -16.07
C VAL A 172 -19.80 2.84 -16.79
N VAL A 173 -19.84 1.72 -16.07
CA VAL A 173 -19.71 0.38 -16.68
C VAL A 173 -20.76 -0.58 -16.12
N PHE A 174 -21.49 -1.25 -17.01
CA PHE A 174 -22.19 -2.51 -16.70
C PHE A 174 -21.13 -3.63 -16.63
N GLY A 175 -20.53 -3.86 -15.47
CA GLY A 175 -19.40 -4.81 -15.32
C GLY A 175 -18.63 -4.67 -14.01
N MET A 176 -17.50 -5.40 -13.91
CA MET A 176 -16.75 -5.70 -12.68
C MET A 176 -16.37 -4.45 -11.88
N ASN A 177 -17.20 -4.12 -10.89
CA ASN A 177 -16.84 -3.19 -9.82
C ASN A 177 -15.97 -3.94 -8.81
N ASP A 178 -14.76 -3.45 -8.56
CA ASP A 178 -13.90 -4.01 -7.51
C ASP A 178 -14.35 -3.63 -6.08
N ALA A 179 -15.52 -2.98 -5.87
CA ALA A 179 -16.08 -2.69 -4.53
C ALA A 179 -17.54 -2.14 -4.43
N SER A 180 -18.27 -1.92 -5.53
CA SER A 180 -19.59 -1.25 -5.46
C SER A 180 -20.56 -2.01 -4.54
N GLY A 181 -21.11 -1.30 -3.54
CA GLY A 181 -22.02 -1.85 -2.54
C GLY A 181 -21.39 -2.40 -1.26
N VAL A 182 -20.05 -2.44 -1.15
CA VAL A 182 -19.35 -2.79 0.11
C VAL A 182 -19.15 -1.56 0.99
N PHE A 183 -18.82 -0.43 0.37
CA PHE A 183 -18.52 0.86 1.00
C PHE A 183 -19.30 2.00 0.33
N ALA A 184 -19.33 3.18 0.96
CA ALA A 184 -19.93 4.36 0.33
C ALA A 184 -19.30 4.62 -1.04
N SER A 185 -20.13 4.86 -2.06
CA SER A 185 -19.68 5.04 -3.45
C SER A 185 -19.80 6.50 -3.88
N TRP A 186 -18.73 7.26 -3.67
CA TRP A 186 -18.58 8.64 -4.15
C TRP A 186 -18.36 8.66 -5.67
N PRO A 187 -18.53 9.81 -6.36
CA PRO A 187 -18.06 9.97 -7.73
C PRO A 187 -16.56 9.66 -7.82
N GLY A 188 -16.08 9.15 -8.95
CA GLY A 188 -14.64 8.93 -9.15
C GLY A 188 -13.82 10.20 -8.91
N THR A 189 -12.51 10.05 -8.74
CA THR A 189 -11.61 11.15 -8.33
C THR A 189 -11.67 12.38 -9.24
N MET A 190 -11.88 12.22 -10.55
CA MET A 190 -12.14 13.36 -11.46
C MET A 190 -13.48 14.07 -11.17
N GLY A 191 -14.52 13.32 -10.84
CA GLY A 191 -15.82 13.87 -10.43
C GLY A 191 -15.74 14.60 -9.10
N ILE A 192 -14.99 14.05 -8.13
CA ILE A 192 -14.67 14.73 -6.87
C ILE A 192 -13.91 16.04 -7.14
N ALA A 193 -12.89 16.02 -7.99
CA ALA A 193 -12.14 17.22 -8.36
C ALA A 193 -13.03 18.29 -9.01
N ALA A 194 -13.96 17.88 -9.89
CA ALA A 194 -14.94 18.78 -10.47
C ALA A 194 -15.89 19.39 -9.42
N ALA A 195 -16.37 18.59 -8.47
CA ALA A 195 -17.18 19.07 -7.35
C ALA A 195 -16.41 20.08 -6.48
N VAL A 196 -15.15 19.81 -6.17
CA VAL A 196 -14.26 20.73 -5.44
C VAL A 196 -14.08 22.06 -6.18
N LYS A 197 -13.93 22.05 -7.51
CA LYS A 197 -13.86 23.29 -8.32
C LYS A 197 -15.16 24.07 -8.29
N GLY A 198 -16.31 23.38 -8.25
CA GLY A 198 -17.64 24.01 -8.25
C GLY A 198 -18.10 24.54 -6.89
N ASP A 199 -17.61 23.94 -5.80
CA ASP A 199 -18.07 24.22 -4.43
C ASP A 199 -16.89 24.55 -3.50
N GLY A 200 -16.09 23.55 -3.12
CA GLY A 200 -14.86 23.83 -2.39
C GLY A 200 -14.13 22.60 -1.85
N LEU A 201 -12.94 22.85 -1.30
CA LEU A 201 -12.04 21.81 -0.77
C LEU A 201 -12.58 21.07 0.47
N HIS A 202 -13.63 21.57 1.12
CA HIS A 202 -14.24 20.92 2.29
C HIS A 202 -14.78 19.51 1.95
N LEU A 203 -15.21 19.29 0.70
CA LEU A 203 -15.65 17.99 0.21
C LEU A 203 -14.56 16.90 0.31
N ILE A 204 -13.27 17.29 0.28
CA ILE A 204 -12.17 16.35 0.48
C ILE A 204 -12.08 15.90 1.94
N ASP A 205 -12.42 16.76 2.90
CA ASP A 205 -12.42 16.39 4.32
C ASP A 205 -13.51 15.34 4.58
N ASP A 206 -14.72 15.56 4.05
CA ASP A 206 -15.84 14.62 4.16
C ASP A 206 -15.53 13.27 3.49
N PHE A 207 -14.93 13.31 2.30
CA PHE A 207 -14.52 12.11 1.58
C PHE A 207 -13.45 11.32 2.36
N ALA A 208 -12.42 12.01 2.85
CA ALA A 208 -11.35 11.40 3.62
C ALA A 208 -11.84 10.79 4.94
N ASP A 209 -12.73 11.48 5.66
CA ASP A 209 -13.34 10.97 6.89
C ASP A 209 -14.21 9.72 6.62
N CYS A 210 -14.98 9.73 5.53
CA CYS A 210 -15.77 8.58 5.11
C CYS A 210 -14.89 7.34 4.88
N ILE A 211 -13.81 7.48 4.12
CA ILE A 211 -12.84 6.40 3.88
C ILE A 211 -12.28 5.90 5.21
N ARG A 212 -11.76 6.81 6.04
CA ARG A 212 -11.10 6.47 7.30
C ARG A 212 -12.02 5.63 8.19
N ARG A 213 -13.25 6.09 8.43
CA ARG A 213 -14.20 5.38 9.30
C ARG A 213 -14.58 4.00 8.77
N GLU A 214 -14.84 3.89 7.47
CA GLU A 214 -15.30 2.63 6.87
C GLU A 214 -14.19 1.58 6.81
N TRP A 215 -12.98 1.96 6.41
CA TRP A 215 -11.84 1.06 6.35
C TRP A 215 -11.38 0.64 7.74
N ASP A 216 -11.36 1.57 8.71
CA ASP A 216 -11.04 1.29 10.11
C ASP A 216 -12.02 0.26 10.71
N ALA A 217 -13.33 0.42 10.45
CA ALA A 217 -14.38 -0.45 10.98
C ALA A 217 -14.25 -1.92 10.55
N VAL A 218 -13.66 -2.18 9.39
CA VAL A 218 -13.43 -3.56 8.89
C VAL A 218 -12.00 -4.05 9.13
N GLY A 219 -11.13 -3.25 9.75
CA GLY A 219 -9.73 -3.60 10.00
C GLY A 219 -8.80 -3.42 8.80
N MET A 220 -9.22 -2.72 7.74
CA MET A 220 -8.35 -2.35 6.62
C MET A 220 -7.51 -1.13 6.99
N LYS A 221 -6.23 -1.35 7.30
CA LYS A 221 -5.33 -0.31 7.84
C LYS A 221 -4.37 0.31 6.83
N LYS A 222 -4.43 -0.07 5.55
CA LYS A 222 -3.57 0.48 4.50
C LYS A 222 -4.24 0.43 3.13
N GLY A 223 -4.18 1.52 2.36
CA GLY A 223 -4.68 1.59 0.99
C GLY A 223 -3.66 2.10 -0.03
N TYR A 224 -3.70 1.56 -1.25
CA TYR A 224 -2.99 2.06 -2.43
C TYR A 224 -3.70 3.26 -3.04
N MET A 225 -3.83 4.33 -2.25
CA MET A 225 -4.63 5.49 -2.58
C MET A 225 -3.98 6.78 -2.09
N TYR A 226 -3.96 7.88 -2.85
CA TYR A 226 -4.51 8.06 -4.20
C TYR A 226 -3.43 8.36 -5.25
N MET A 227 -3.85 8.41 -6.52
CA MET A 227 -2.98 8.83 -7.62
C MET A 227 -2.73 10.34 -7.54
N ALA A 228 -1.50 10.71 -7.21
CA ALA A 228 -0.95 12.07 -7.25
C ALA A 228 -0.59 12.50 -8.67
N ASP A 229 -0.86 11.65 -9.66
CA ASP A 229 -0.56 11.85 -11.07
C ASP A 229 -1.40 13.02 -11.62
N CYS A 230 -0.73 14.03 -12.19
CA CYS A 230 -1.37 15.13 -12.93
C CYS A 230 -1.67 14.70 -14.36
N ALA A 231 -2.92 14.77 -14.82
CA ALA A 231 -3.36 14.25 -16.12
C ALA A 231 -2.89 15.09 -17.33
N THR A 232 -1.58 15.05 -17.64
CA THR A 232 -0.97 15.85 -18.73
C THR A 232 -1.18 15.29 -20.15
N ASP A 233 -1.58 14.03 -20.28
CA ASP A 233 -1.89 13.39 -21.58
C ASP A 233 -3.27 12.72 -21.53
N PRO A 234 -4.29 13.25 -22.23
CA PRO A 234 -5.65 12.70 -22.18
C PRO A 234 -5.77 11.33 -22.87
N ARG A 235 -4.75 10.89 -23.64
CA ARG A 235 -4.73 9.53 -24.23
C ARG A 235 -4.38 8.47 -23.21
N TRP A 236 -3.80 8.86 -22.07
CA TRP A 236 -3.43 7.92 -21.03
C TRP A 236 -4.70 7.32 -20.40
N GLN A 237 -4.82 5.99 -20.48
CA GLN A 237 -6.05 5.31 -20.08
C GLN A 237 -6.39 5.43 -18.59
N ARG A 238 -5.43 5.80 -17.72
CA ARG A 238 -5.62 5.86 -16.26
C ARG A 238 -5.94 7.26 -15.74
N THR A 239 -6.27 8.20 -16.63
CA THR A 239 -6.70 9.57 -16.26
C THR A 239 -7.87 9.57 -15.29
N TYR A 240 -8.77 8.58 -15.37
CA TYR A 240 -9.91 8.43 -14.46
C TYR A 240 -9.53 8.31 -12.98
N GLY A 241 -8.32 7.84 -12.66
CA GLY A 241 -7.83 7.70 -11.29
C GLY A 241 -7.22 8.98 -10.72
N THR A 242 -7.04 10.01 -11.54
CA THR A 242 -6.42 11.30 -11.15
C THR A 242 -7.45 12.30 -10.62
N PHE A 243 -6.97 13.38 -9.99
CA PHE A 243 -7.80 14.54 -9.67
C PHE A 243 -7.74 15.63 -10.77
N GLY A 244 -7.45 15.24 -12.02
CA GLY A 244 -7.45 16.12 -13.20
C GLY A 244 -6.06 16.59 -13.64
N GLU A 245 -6.03 17.65 -14.44
CA GLU A 245 -4.82 18.21 -15.09
C GLU A 245 -4.22 19.43 -14.34
N ASP A 246 -4.88 19.87 -13.28
CA ASP A 246 -4.52 21.08 -12.54
C ASP A 246 -3.64 20.74 -11.34
N GLY A 247 -2.32 20.83 -11.53
CA GLY A 247 -1.33 20.47 -10.51
C GLY A 247 -1.49 21.21 -9.17
N GLN A 248 -2.00 22.45 -9.18
CA GLN A 248 -2.28 23.18 -7.94
C GLN A 248 -3.49 22.60 -7.21
N LEU A 249 -4.58 22.31 -7.95
CA LEU A 249 -5.74 21.67 -7.34
C LEU A 249 -5.39 20.31 -6.73
N ILE A 250 -4.67 19.47 -7.47
CA ILE A 250 -4.26 18.14 -6.97
C ILE A 250 -3.43 18.30 -5.69
N THR A 251 -2.51 19.26 -5.66
CA THR A 251 -1.70 19.58 -4.49
C THR A 251 -2.56 19.95 -3.28
N GLU A 252 -3.54 20.84 -3.45
CA GLU A 252 -4.45 21.24 -2.35
C GLU A 252 -5.37 20.10 -1.89
N ILE A 253 -5.83 19.25 -2.81
CA ILE A 253 -6.58 18.04 -2.47
C ILE A 253 -5.73 17.12 -1.60
N PHE A 254 -4.49 16.83 -2.00
CA PHE A 254 -3.59 15.93 -1.25
C PHE A 254 -3.25 16.47 0.14
N ARG A 255 -3.15 17.80 0.30
CA ARG A 255 -2.94 18.45 1.60
C ARG A 255 -4.05 18.17 2.62
N ARG A 256 -5.25 17.83 2.15
CA ARG A 256 -6.43 17.52 2.97
C ARG A 256 -6.72 16.02 3.05
N LEU A 257 -6.63 15.34 1.92
CA LEU A 257 -6.96 13.93 1.77
C LEU A 257 -6.08 13.03 2.65
N ILE A 258 -4.77 13.23 2.63
CA ILE A 258 -3.81 12.41 3.40
C ILE A 258 -4.08 12.50 4.90
N PRO A 259 -4.08 13.69 5.52
CA PRO A 259 -4.32 13.77 6.95
C PRO A 259 -5.74 13.36 7.35
N GLY A 260 -6.73 13.56 6.48
CA GLY A 260 -8.09 13.07 6.72
C GLY A 260 -8.18 11.54 6.78
N ILE A 261 -7.46 10.84 5.89
CA ILE A 261 -7.42 9.36 5.86
C ILE A 261 -6.52 8.81 6.99
N GLN A 262 -5.34 9.39 7.20
CA GLN A 262 -4.40 8.96 8.24
C GLN A 262 -4.82 9.37 9.65
N GLY A 263 -5.79 10.28 9.76
CA GLY A 263 -6.39 10.76 11.01
C GLY A 263 -5.67 11.92 11.71
N SER A 264 -4.52 12.40 11.18
CA SER A 264 -3.89 13.62 11.70
C SER A 264 -3.00 14.34 10.68
N GLN A 265 -2.74 15.63 10.95
CA GLN A 265 -1.76 16.43 10.20
C GLN A 265 -0.31 15.96 10.44
N GLN A 266 -0.07 15.25 11.54
CA GLN A 266 1.25 14.74 11.93
C GLN A 266 1.53 13.33 11.39
N GLY A 267 0.58 12.73 10.68
CA GLY A 267 0.71 11.39 10.10
C GLY A 267 -0.34 10.41 10.62
N LEU A 268 0.02 9.14 10.62
CA LEU A 268 -0.87 8.04 10.96
C LEU A 268 -1.23 8.00 12.45
N THR A 269 -2.52 7.82 12.72
CA THR A 269 -3.11 7.62 14.05
C THR A 269 -3.66 6.19 14.19
N PRO A 270 -3.95 5.70 15.42
CA PRO A 270 -4.52 4.36 15.62
C PRO A 270 -5.86 4.13 14.89
N GLU A 271 -6.71 5.16 14.79
CA GLU A 271 -8.01 5.17 14.08
C GLU A 271 -7.86 5.61 12.61
N GLY A 272 -6.62 5.76 12.14
CA GLY A 272 -6.28 6.16 10.78
C GLY A 272 -6.00 4.97 9.87
N VAL A 273 -5.95 5.27 8.57
CA VAL A 273 -5.58 4.32 7.52
C VAL A 273 -4.32 4.82 6.84
N ALA A 274 -3.30 3.97 6.74
CA ALA A 274 -2.06 4.31 6.06
C ALA A 274 -2.30 4.48 4.56
N VAL A 275 -1.72 5.51 3.96
CA VAL A 275 -1.84 5.76 2.52
C VAL A 275 -0.53 5.48 1.80
N THR A 276 -0.64 4.83 0.63
CA THR A 276 0.44 4.73 -0.35
C THR A 276 0.10 5.63 -1.54
N VAL A 277 0.78 6.77 -1.64
CA VAL A 277 0.60 7.74 -2.72
C VAL A 277 1.37 7.29 -3.96
N LYS A 278 0.75 7.38 -5.14
CA LYS A 278 1.28 6.78 -6.38
C LYS A 278 0.99 7.64 -7.62
N HIS A 279 1.64 7.45 -8.76
CA HIS A 279 2.80 6.59 -8.97
C HIS A 279 4.02 7.48 -9.18
N PHE A 280 4.93 7.53 -8.22
CA PHE A 280 6.08 8.43 -8.24
C PHE A 280 7.00 8.11 -9.44
N PRO A 281 7.48 9.11 -10.20
CA PRO A 281 7.37 10.56 -9.96
C PRO A 281 6.16 11.23 -10.65
N GLY A 282 5.29 10.47 -11.31
CA GLY A 282 4.12 10.96 -12.04
C GLY A 282 3.85 10.10 -13.28
N GLY A 283 2.70 9.44 -13.32
CA GLY A 283 2.39 8.40 -14.29
C GLY A 283 1.89 8.86 -15.65
N SER A 284 1.37 10.08 -15.81
CA SER A 284 0.68 10.48 -17.05
C SER A 284 1.60 10.83 -18.22
N ALA A 285 2.90 11.05 -17.97
CA ALA A 285 3.89 11.42 -18.99
C ALA A 285 4.23 10.22 -19.88
N ARG A 286 3.24 9.62 -20.54
CA ARG A 286 3.36 8.34 -21.25
C ARG A 286 3.76 8.56 -22.70
N GLU A 287 4.64 7.71 -23.22
CA GLU A 287 4.80 7.60 -24.67
C GLU A 287 3.49 7.14 -25.31
N ASN A 288 2.91 8.00 -26.15
CA ASN A 288 1.65 7.77 -26.87
C ASN A 288 0.42 7.46 -25.99
N GLY A 289 0.44 7.79 -24.70
CA GLY A 289 -0.64 7.43 -23.77
C GLY A 289 -0.67 5.94 -23.38
N PHE A 290 0.29 5.12 -23.83
CA PHE A 290 0.26 3.68 -23.57
C PHE A 290 0.56 3.34 -22.12
N ASP A 291 -0.12 2.31 -21.63
CA ASP A 291 -0.03 1.86 -20.26
C ASP A 291 1.21 0.99 -19.99
N PRO A 292 1.95 1.22 -18.89
CA PRO A 292 3.20 0.52 -18.60
C PRO A 292 3.05 -0.90 -18.06
N HIS A 293 1.83 -1.42 -17.90
CA HIS A 293 1.65 -2.87 -17.79
C HIS A 293 2.04 -3.59 -19.09
N TYR A 294 2.16 -2.86 -20.20
CA TYR A 294 2.58 -3.39 -21.48
C TYR A 294 3.90 -2.76 -21.94
N ARG A 295 4.69 -3.53 -22.70
CA ARG A 295 6.00 -3.12 -23.20
C ARG A 295 5.97 -1.80 -23.99
N GLN A 296 4.88 -1.55 -24.71
CA GLN A 296 4.66 -0.32 -25.49
C GLN A 296 4.56 0.91 -24.57
N GLY A 297 4.10 0.73 -23.34
CA GLY A 297 4.02 1.77 -22.33
C GLY A 297 5.20 1.79 -21.35
N GLN A 298 6.36 1.21 -21.65
CA GLN A 298 7.46 1.22 -20.68
C GLN A 298 8.09 2.62 -20.45
N TRP A 299 7.87 3.59 -21.35
CA TRP A 299 8.59 4.87 -21.35
C TRP A 299 7.81 6.03 -20.75
N ASN A 300 8.35 6.67 -19.72
CA ASN A 300 7.92 7.98 -19.26
C ASN A 300 8.70 9.08 -20.03
N VAL A 301 7.97 9.96 -20.71
CA VAL A 301 8.46 10.97 -21.65
C VAL A 301 7.98 12.36 -21.24
N TYR A 302 8.89 13.18 -20.75
CA TYR A 302 8.63 14.55 -20.32
C TYR A 302 8.82 15.50 -21.52
N GLN A 303 7.73 15.81 -22.23
CA GLN A 303 7.76 16.40 -23.58
C GLN A 303 8.41 17.80 -23.62
N THR A 304 8.17 18.63 -22.62
CA THR A 304 8.70 20.00 -22.56
C THR A 304 9.72 20.16 -21.46
N GLU A 305 10.59 21.15 -21.59
CA GLU A 305 11.54 21.52 -20.55
C GLU A 305 10.82 21.69 -19.20
N ASN A 306 11.37 21.10 -18.14
CA ASN A 306 10.84 21.14 -16.78
C ASN A 306 9.40 20.65 -16.57
N SER A 307 8.82 19.89 -17.51
CA SER A 307 7.49 19.31 -17.30
C SER A 307 7.43 18.32 -16.13
N LEU A 308 8.53 17.64 -15.79
CA LEU A 308 8.64 16.83 -14.57
C LEU A 308 8.35 17.65 -13.32
N GLU A 309 9.13 18.70 -13.08
CA GLU A 309 8.98 19.53 -11.88
C GLU A 309 7.68 20.34 -11.89
N THR A 310 7.26 20.82 -13.06
CA THR A 310 6.08 21.69 -13.20
C THR A 310 4.78 20.95 -12.88
N TYR A 311 4.61 19.73 -13.42
CA TYR A 311 3.32 19.05 -13.37
C TYR A 311 3.30 17.85 -12.43
N HIS A 312 4.41 17.12 -12.31
CA HIS A 312 4.39 15.78 -11.72
C HIS A 312 4.88 15.78 -10.27
N ILE A 313 5.88 16.58 -9.93
CA ILE A 313 6.46 16.62 -8.57
C ILE A 313 5.59 17.32 -7.50
N PRO A 314 4.84 18.41 -7.76
CA PRO A 314 4.20 19.18 -6.68
C PRO A 314 3.23 18.37 -5.81
N PRO A 315 2.35 17.50 -6.36
CA PRO A 315 1.49 16.64 -5.55
C PRO A 315 2.25 15.67 -4.62
N PHE A 316 3.41 15.15 -5.06
CA PHE A 316 4.24 14.30 -4.19
C PHE A 316 4.94 15.10 -3.09
N LYS A 317 5.35 16.35 -3.33
CA LYS A 317 5.83 17.24 -2.27
C LYS A 317 4.75 17.46 -1.20
N ALA A 318 3.51 17.68 -1.62
CA ALA A 318 2.37 17.78 -0.70
C ALA A 318 2.14 16.49 0.08
N ALA A 319 2.30 15.32 -0.55
CA ALA A 319 2.19 14.05 0.13
C ALA A 319 3.24 13.86 1.22
N ILE A 320 4.48 14.27 0.96
CA ILE A 320 5.57 14.21 1.94
C ILE A 320 5.37 15.25 3.05
N GLU A 321 4.96 16.47 2.70
CA GLU A 321 4.60 17.53 3.67
C GLU A 321 3.55 17.03 4.68
N LYS A 322 2.60 16.21 4.22
CA LYS A 322 1.54 15.63 5.05
C LYS A 322 1.84 14.24 5.59
N ASN A 323 3.11 13.84 5.62
CA ASN A 323 3.57 12.60 6.22
C ASN A 323 2.84 11.36 5.67
N ALA A 324 2.63 11.28 4.35
CA ALA A 324 2.12 10.06 3.73
C ALA A 324 2.94 8.84 4.20
N SER A 325 2.27 7.78 4.63
CA SER A 325 2.93 6.60 5.18
C SER A 325 3.86 5.93 4.16
N SER A 326 3.48 5.96 2.88
CA SER A 326 4.21 5.31 1.81
C SER A 326 4.10 6.04 0.46
N ILE A 327 5.12 5.86 -0.38
CA ILE A 327 5.14 6.27 -1.77
C ILE A 327 5.38 5.05 -2.64
N MET A 328 4.65 4.94 -3.75
CA MET A 328 4.81 3.87 -4.74
C MET A 328 5.44 4.40 -6.02
N PRO A 329 6.67 3.95 -6.35
CA PRO A 329 7.30 4.26 -7.63
C PRO A 329 6.59 3.56 -8.78
N TYR A 330 6.52 4.22 -9.93
CA TYR A 330 5.86 3.68 -11.11
C TYR A 330 6.70 2.63 -11.83
N TYR A 331 6.05 1.73 -12.58
CA TYR A 331 6.72 0.73 -13.41
C TYR A 331 7.62 1.34 -14.48
N ALA A 332 7.15 2.42 -15.11
CA ALA A 332 7.78 3.02 -16.27
C ALA A 332 9.21 3.48 -15.99
N LYS A 333 9.98 3.67 -17.05
CA LYS A 333 11.35 4.19 -17.01
C LYS A 333 11.48 5.51 -17.75
N PRO A 334 12.35 6.43 -17.30
CA PRO A 334 12.55 7.71 -17.97
C PRO A 334 13.35 7.55 -19.26
N SER A 335 13.19 8.48 -20.22
CA SER A 335 13.96 8.50 -21.46
C SER A 335 14.54 9.89 -21.77
N ARG A 336 15.88 9.98 -21.85
CA ARG A 336 16.59 11.21 -22.23
C ARG A 336 16.30 11.63 -23.67
N GLU A 337 16.34 10.68 -24.59
CA GLU A 337 16.23 10.94 -26.04
C GLU A 337 14.84 11.41 -26.45
N LYS A 338 13.82 11.01 -25.68
CA LYS A 338 12.41 11.33 -25.97
C LYS A 338 11.91 12.56 -25.21
N SER A 339 12.62 12.99 -24.18
CA SER A 339 12.19 14.08 -23.29
C SER A 339 12.91 15.39 -23.60
N GLY A 340 12.26 16.52 -23.30
CA GLY A 340 12.94 17.80 -23.18
C GLY A 340 13.87 17.84 -21.95
N SER A 341 14.69 18.90 -21.85
CA SER A 341 15.59 19.10 -20.71
C SER A 341 14.84 19.08 -19.38
N GLN A 342 15.24 18.21 -18.45
CA GLN A 342 14.68 18.16 -17.11
C GLN A 342 15.78 18.41 -16.08
N TYR A 343 15.40 19.09 -15.01
CA TYR A 343 16.28 19.43 -13.91
C TYR A 343 15.70 18.87 -12.60
N ASP A 344 16.57 18.62 -11.63
CA ASP A 344 16.20 18.20 -10.29
C ASP A 344 15.78 19.41 -9.43
N LEU A 345 15.45 19.18 -8.16
CA LEU A 345 14.98 20.25 -7.28
C LEU A 345 16.07 21.24 -6.85
N LYS A 346 17.33 21.00 -7.24
CA LYS A 346 18.46 21.91 -7.06
C LYS A 346 18.81 22.66 -8.34
N GLY A 347 18.10 22.40 -9.45
CA GLY A 347 18.35 23.02 -10.75
C GLY A 347 19.45 22.33 -11.56
N GLU A 348 19.89 21.14 -11.18
CA GLU A 348 20.89 20.36 -11.92
C GLU A 348 20.21 19.42 -12.92
N PRO A 349 20.77 19.17 -14.12
CA PRO A 349 20.17 18.22 -15.07
C PRO A 349 19.97 16.83 -14.44
N ILE A 350 18.79 16.23 -14.62
CA ILE A 350 18.52 14.93 -14.03
C ILE A 350 19.44 13.83 -14.58
N GLN A 351 19.74 12.83 -13.76
CA GLN A 351 20.43 11.64 -14.21
C GLN A 351 19.44 10.67 -14.87
N TRP A 352 19.59 10.50 -16.19
CA TRP A 352 18.73 9.63 -16.99
C TRP A 352 19.17 8.17 -16.93
N ILE A 353 18.72 7.44 -15.90
CA ILE A 353 18.92 5.99 -15.78
C ILE A 353 17.67 5.30 -16.36
N PRO A 354 17.76 4.57 -17.49
CA PRO A 354 16.61 4.02 -18.20
C PRO A 354 16.15 2.67 -17.61
N VAL A 355 15.85 2.68 -16.30
CA VAL A 355 15.27 1.56 -15.55
C VAL A 355 13.97 2.01 -14.88
N GLY A 356 13.08 1.06 -14.59
CA GLY A 356 11.83 1.33 -13.89
C GLY A 356 12.06 2.13 -12.59
N PHE A 357 11.15 3.02 -12.20
CA PHE A 357 11.43 3.95 -11.09
C PHE A 357 11.69 3.27 -9.75
N ALA A 358 11.20 2.04 -9.53
CA ALA A 358 11.54 1.24 -8.36
C ALA A 358 13.02 0.77 -8.31
N PHE A 359 13.72 0.77 -9.45
CA PHE A 359 15.14 0.43 -9.59
C PHE A 359 16.02 1.68 -9.79
N ASN A 360 15.43 2.88 -9.74
CA ASN A 360 16.11 4.11 -10.12
C ASN A 360 16.60 4.91 -8.90
N LYS A 361 17.87 4.70 -8.52
CA LYS A 361 18.50 5.34 -7.36
C LYS A 361 18.46 6.87 -7.39
N PHE A 362 18.54 7.49 -8.57
CA PHE A 362 18.45 8.96 -8.66
C PHE A 362 17.05 9.46 -8.23
N PHE A 363 15.98 8.82 -8.71
CA PHE A 363 14.63 9.20 -8.34
C PHE A 363 14.30 8.83 -6.89
N ILE A 364 14.77 7.68 -6.41
CA ILE A 364 14.49 7.21 -5.05
C ILE A 364 15.36 7.91 -4.00
N ASP A 365 16.68 7.77 -4.07
CA ASP A 365 17.56 8.32 -3.03
C ASP A 365 17.73 9.83 -3.21
N THR A 366 18.12 10.28 -4.39
CA THR A 366 18.44 11.70 -4.57
C THR A 366 17.19 12.57 -4.55
N MET A 367 16.19 12.30 -5.40
CA MET A 367 15.00 13.15 -5.45
C MET A 367 14.08 12.92 -4.24
N LEU A 368 13.59 11.69 -4.04
CA LEU A 368 12.55 11.42 -3.05
C LEU A 368 13.06 11.48 -1.60
N ARG A 369 14.19 10.83 -1.29
CA ARG A 369 14.74 10.82 0.09
C ARG A 369 15.48 12.10 0.43
N GLU A 370 16.50 12.48 -0.34
CA GLU A 370 17.41 13.57 0.02
C GLU A 370 16.80 14.95 -0.27
N GLN A 371 16.26 15.19 -1.47
CA GLN A 371 15.78 16.51 -1.87
C GLN A 371 14.37 16.81 -1.36
N MET A 372 13.47 15.82 -1.36
CA MET A 372 12.09 15.97 -0.91
C MET A 372 11.89 15.60 0.57
N GLY A 373 12.83 14.89 1.19
CA GLY A 373 12.82 14.59 2.63
C GLY A 373 11.89 13.46 3.05
N PHE A 374 11.50 12.55 2.14
CA PHE A 374 10.53 11.49 2.47
C PHE A 374 11.05 10.51 3.52
N GLN A 375 10.33 10.38 4.64
CA GLN A 375 10.68 9.51 5.77
C GLN A 375 9.86 8.22 5.87
N GLY A 376 8.79 8.08 5.07
CA GLY A 376 7.96 6.86 5.04
C GLY A 376 8.66 5.70 4.33
N TYR A 377 7.92 4.62 4.04
CA TYR A 377 8.50 3.47 3.34
C TYR A 377 8.07 3.43 1.87
N ILE A 378 8.88 2.80 1.03
CA ILE A 378 8.67 2.69 -0.40
C ILE A 378 8.03 1.34 -0.70
N ASN A 379 6.82 1.37 -1.27
CA ASN A 379 6.09 0.18 -1.68
C ASN A 379 6.15 0.08 -3.20
N SER A 380 6.76 -0.95 -3.78
CA SER A 380 6.76 -1.10 -5.24
C SER A 380 5.35 -1.27 -5.78
N ASP A 381 5.14 -0.94 -7.05
CA ASP A 381 3.95 -1.37 -7.75
C ASP A 381 4.03 -2.88 -8.09
N SER A 382 2.90 -3.52 -8.40
CA SER A 382 2.80 -4.99 -8.52
C SER A 382 3.44 -5.55 -9.78
N GLY A 383 4.42 -6.44 -9.66
CA GLY A 383 5.02 -7.14 -10.81
C GLY A 383 6.29 -6.51 -11.38
N ILE A 384 6.89 -5.55 -10.66
CA ILE A 384 8.19 -4.94 -11.02
C ILE A 384 9.32 -5.96 -11.15
N VAL A 385 9.25 -7.09 -10.43
CA VAL A 385 10.26 -8.16 -10.48
C VAL A 385 9.92 -9.23 -11.51
N GLN A 386 8.77 -9.12 -12.18
CA GLN A 386 8.24 -10.08 -13.15
C GLN A 386 7.94 -9.41 -14.50
N ASN A 387 6.66 -9.20 -14.84
CA ASN A 387 6.24 -8.75 -16.18
C ASN A 387 6.62 -7.29 -16.49
N MET A 388 6.88 -6.46 -15.48
CA MET A 388 7.20 -5.04 -15.62
C MET A 388 8.63 -4.70 -15.11
N ALA A 389 9.58 -5.61 -15.33
CA ALA A 389 11.00 -5.42 -15.01
C ALA A 389 11.73 -4.48 -15.99
N TRP A 390 11.10 -3.37 -16.38
CA TRP A 390 11.55 -2.52 -17.48
C TRP A 390 12.97 -1.97 -17.26
N GLY A 391 13.87 -2.24 -18.21
CA GLY A 391 15.28 -1.84 -18.17
C GLY A 391 16.20 -2.75 -17.36
N VAL A 392 15.68 -3.83 -16.77
CA VAL A 392 16.44 -4.86 -16.02
C VAL A 392 15.92 -6.27 -16.33
N GLU A 393 15.34 -6.44 -17.52
CA GLU A 393 14.71 -7.69 -17.95
C GLU A 393 15.69 -8.87 -18.02
N GLU A 394 16.99 -8.59 -18.17
CA GLU A 394 18.06 -9.57 -18.23
C GLU A 394 18.45 -10.16 -16.86
N LEU A 395 18.09 -9.49 -15.76
CA LEU A 395 18.37 -9.97 -14.42
C LEU A 395 17.43 -11.12 -14.04
N GLU A 396 17.92 -12.06 -13.24
CA GLU A 396 17.08 -13.06 -12.60
C GLU A 396 16.15 -12.43 -11.55
N VAL A 397 15.04 -13.07 -11.20
CA VAL A 397 14.05 -12.52 -10.25
C VAL A 397 14.69 -12.15 -8.91
N CYS A 398 15.58 -13.00 -8.38
CA CYS A 398 16.29 -12.73 -7.12
C CYS A 398 17.23 -11.53 -7.22
N GLU A 399 17.85 -11.30 -8.37
CA GLU A 399 18.71 -10.14 -8.63
C GLU A 399 17.87 -8.85 -8.73
N ARG A 400 16.68 -8.92 -9.32
CA ARG A 400 15.73 -7.79 -9.35
C ARG A 400 15.24 -7.44 -7.95
N VAL A 401 14.91 -8.43 -7.12
CA VAL A 401 14.56 -8.24 -5.70
C VAL A 401 15.71 -7.53 -4.98
N ALA A 402 16.93 -8.02 -5.11
CA ALA A 402 18.11 -7.42 -4.49
C ALA A 402 18.35 -5.98 -4.97
N LEU A 403 18.20 -5.71 -6.26
CA LEU A 403 18.35 -4.37 -6.83
C LEU A 403 17.29 -3.40 -6.28
N ALA A 404 16.02 -3.81 -6.23
CA ALA A 404 14.94 -2.99 -5.68
C ALA A 404 15.21 -2.62 -4.21
N VAL A 405 15.54 -3.61 -3.38
CA VAL A 405 15.85 -3.38 -1.95
C VAL A 405 17.06 -2.46 -1.78
N ASN A 406 18.15 -2.69 -2.53
CA ASN A 406 19.35 -1.87 -2.48
C ASN A 406 19.15 -0.45 -3.05
N THR A 407 18.08 -0.24 -3.82
CA THR A 407 17.65 1.07 -4.31
C THR A 407 16.80 1.82 -3.27
N GLY A 408 16.31 1.13 -2.23
CA GLY A 408 15.49 1.71 -1.16
C GLY A 408 14.02 1.30 -1.17
N VAL A 409 13.63 0.29 -1.96
CA VAL A 409 12.28 -0.30 -1.90
C VAL A 409 12.15 -1.18 -0.65
N ASP A 410 11.15 -0.88 0.19
CA ASP A 410 10.93 -1.56 1.46
C ASP A 410 9.91 -2.72 1.37
N ILE A 411 8.93 -2.62 0.45
CA ILE A 411 7.94 -3.67 0.17
C ILE A 411 7.88 -3.94 -1.34
N ILE A 412 7.97 -5.21 -1.72
CA ILE A 412 7.84 -5.70 -3.10
C ILE A 412 6.45 -6.29 -3.29
N SER A 413 5.70 -5.72 -4.24
CA SER A 413 4.33 -6.09 -4.52
C SER A 413 4.21 -7.05 -5.71
N GLY A 414 3.23 -7.94 -5.64
CA GLY A 414 2.77 -8.76 -6.76
C GLY A 414 3.32 -10.19 -6.80
N SER A 415 4.17 -10.59 -5.85
CA SER A 415 4.70 -11.97 -5.77
C SER A 415 5.18 -12.31 -4.36
N TYR A 416 5.00 -13.57 -3.98
CA TYR A 416 5.76 -14.23 -2.89
C TYR A 416 6.79 -15.23 -3.43
N ASP A 417 6.73 -15.54 -4.72
CA ASP A 417 7.66 -16.43 -5.42
C ASP A 417 9.06 -15.83 -5.56
#